data_AF-A0A2A2F1D5-F1
#
_entry.id   AF-A0A2A2F1D5-F1
#
_cell.length_a   1.000
_cell.length_b   1.000
_cell.length_c   1.000
_cell.angle_alpha   90.00
_cell.angle_beta   90.00
_cell.angle_gamma   90.00
#
_symmetry.space_group_name_H-M   'P 1'
#
loop_
_entity.id
_entity.type
_entity.pdbx_description
1 polymer ?
#
loop_
_entity_poly.entity_id
_entity_poly.type
_entity_poly.pdbx_seq_one_letter_code
_entity_poly.pdbx_strand_id
1 'polypeptide(L)'
;MTNIQTLTLLPQDQLGLINSIEVQAVLRYRRLALRFITFSTVLSRQMAEYGIACEQRITSLRDAAESLGLGACVGVLDVRRLQEPAQEPQDRFFIIDEAIVDQELQRALATAFETHSVARQLLGANGTPELERPLWEYVQHKQFEVNALMHCCTRQLQHA
;
A
#
# COMPACT_ATOMS: atom_id res chain seq x y z
N MET A 1 6.84 -22.77 -22.41
CA MET A 1 5.96 -22.29 -21.33
C MET A 1 6.63 -22.64 -20.02
N THR A 2 7.40 -21.71 -19.46
CA THR A 2 8.20 -21.93 -18.25
C THR A 2 7.25 -21.92 -17.06
N ASN A 3 7.21 -23.00 -16.29
CA ASN A 3 6.38 -23.10 -15.09
C ASN A 3 6.95 -22.17 -14.01
N ILE A 4 6.31 -21.03 -13.77
CA ILE A 4 6.74 -19.97 -12.82
C ILE A 4 6.52 -20.42 -11.35
N GLN A 5 5.90 -21.57 -11.12
CA GLN A 5 5.57 -22.07 -9.77
C GLN A 5 6.77 -22.38 -8.87
N THR A 6 8.01 -22.28 -9.36
CA THR A 6 9.22 -22.62 -8.60
C THR A 6 10.32 -21.55 -8.66
N LEU A 7 9.98 -20.29 -8.94
CA LEU A 7 10.94 -19.20 -8.73
C LEU A 7 10.84 -18.74 -7.27
N THR A 8 11.62 -19.38 -6.41
CA THR A 8 11.91 -18.86 -5.07
C THR A 8 12.67 -17.54 -5.25
N LEU A 9 12.03 -16.43 -4.91
CA LEU A 9 12.65 -15.12 -4.96
C LEU A 9 13.74 -15.04 -3.88
N LEU A 10 14.82 -14.34 -4.19
CA LEU A 10 15.83 -14.05 -3.17
C LEU A 10 15.19 -13.14 -2.09
N PRO A 11 15.59 -13.27 -0.82
CA PRO A 11 15.12 -12.42 0.28
C PRO A 11 15.21 -10.92 -0.04
N GLN A 12 16.28 -10.53 -0.72
CA GLN A 12 16.55 -9.14 -1.13
C GLN A 12 15.49 -8.63 -2.11
N ASP A 13 15.11 -9.46 -3.09
CA ASP A 13 14.12 -9.13 -4.10
C ASP A 13 12.72 -9.06 -3.48
N GLN A 14 12.40 -9.97 -2.55
CA GLN A 14 11.14 -9.94 -1.80
C GLN A 14 11.02 -8.66 -0.97
N LEU A 15 12.05 -8.32 -0.19
CA LEU A 15 12.08 -7.12 0.64
C LEU A 15 12.01 -5.85 -0.21
N GLY A 16 12.76 -5.78 -1.32
CA GLY A 16 12.74 -4.65 -2.25
C GLY A 16 11.37 -4.44 -2.92
N LEU A 17 10.70 -5.53 -3.30
CA LEU A 17 9.36 -5.48 -3.88
C LEU A 17 8.32 -4.99 -2.84
N ILE A 18 8.34 -5.55 -1.63
CA ILE A 18 7.44 -5.12 -0.55
C ILE A 18 7.65 -3.64 -0.23
N ASN A 19 8.90 -3.22 -0.08
CA ASN A 19 9.23 -1.81 0.16
C ASN A 19 8.69 -0.90 -0.95
N SER A 20 8.85 -1.29 -2.22
CA SER A 20 8.35 -0.52 -3.36
C SER A 20 6.82 -0.41 -3.35
N ILE A 21 6.12 -1.50 -3.05
CA ILE A 21 4.66 -1.52 -2.92
C ILE A 21 4.20 -0.59 -1.80
N GLU A 22 4.83 -0.66 -0.64
CA GLU A 22 4.45 0.17 0.51
C GLU A 22 4.76 1.65 0.27
N VAL A 23 5.89 2.00 -0.37
CA VAL A 23 6.19 3.40 -0.74
C VAL A 23 5.10 3.96 -1.66
N GLN A 24 4.67 3.19 -2.67
CA GLN A 24 3.58 3.61 -3.55
C GLN A 24 2.24 3.72 -2.80
N ALA A 25 1.99 2.85 -1.81
CA ALA A 25 0.81 2.95 -0.97
C ALA A 25 0.82 4.22 -0.11
N VAL A 26 1.95 4.57 0.51
CA VAL A 26 2.12 5.83 1.26
C VAL A 26 1.77 7.03 0.38
N LEU A 27 2.34 7.09 -0.82
CA LEU A 27 2.09 8.16 -1.78
C LEU A 27 0.61 8.26 -2.16
N ARG A 28 -0.01 7.13 -2.54
CA ARG A 28 -1.42 7.06 -2.92
C ARG A 28 -2.31 7.57 -1.80
N TYR A 29 -2.11 7.08 -0.58
CA TYR A 29 -2.99 7.42 0.54
C TYR A 29 -2.84 8.86 1.00
N ARG A 30 -1.63 9.41 0.99
CA ARG A 30 -1.43 10.84 1.27
C ARG A 30 -2.07 11.73 0.21
N ARG A 31 -1.93 11.37 -1.07
CA ARG A 31 -2.62 12.07 -2.16
C ARG A 31 -4.13 12.03 -1.94
N LEU A 32 -4.71 10.85 -1.73
CA LEU A 32 -6.15 10.70 -1.48
C LEU A 32 -6.62 11.49 -0.25
N ALA A 33 -5.83 11.49 0.83
CA ALA A 33 -6.13 12.28 2.02
C ALA A 33 -6.25 13.78 1.69
N LEU A 34 -5.33 14.31 0.89
CA LEU A 34 -5.37 15.71 0.45
C LEU A 34 -6.55 15.96 -0.49
N ARG A 35 -6.79 15.07 -1.46
CA ARG A 35 -7.86 15.22 -2.45
C ARG A 35 -9.27 15.18 -1.83
N PHE A 36 -9.47 14.39 -0.78
CA PHE A 36 -10.75 14.28 -0.08
C PHE A 36 -11.01 15.38 0.96
N ILE A 37 -10.05 16.25 1.27
CA ILE A 37 -10.19 17.22 2.38
C ILE A 37 -11.39 18.17 2.20
N THR A 38 -11.73 18.50 0.96
CA THR A 38 -12.85 19.38 0.59
C THR A 38 -14.19 18.65 0.50
N PHE A 39 -14.19 17.34 0.33
CA PHE A 39 -15.41 16.52 0.20
C PHE A 39 -15.83 15.91 1.53
N SER A 40 -14.91 15.22 2.21
CA SER A 40 -15.17 14.53 3.47
C SER A 40 -13.92 14.49 4.32
N THR A 41 -13.95 15.21 5.44
CA THR A 41 -12.87 15.21 6.44
C THR A 41 -12.70 13.82 7.07
N VAL A 42 -13.77 13.02 7.13
CA VAL A 42 -13.72 11.63 7.60
C VAL A 42 -12.92 10.76 6.62
N LEU A 43 -13.23 10.80 5.32
CA LEU A 43 -12.48 10.05 4.31
C LEU A 43 -11.03 10.51 4.21
N SER A 44 -10.80 11.83 4.25
CA SER A 44 -9.46 12.42 4.26
C SER A 44 -8.62 11.88 5.42
N ARG A 45 -9.18 11.89 6.65
CA ARG A 45 -8.52 11.33 7.83
C ARG A 45 -8.26 9.84 7.70
N GLN A 46 -9.22 9.05 7.22
CA GLN A 46 -9.04 7.61 7.02
C GLN A 46 -7.89 7.31 6.05
N MET A 47 -7.82 8.03 4.92
CA MET A 47 -6.71 7.86 3.98
C MET A 47 -5.37 8.27 4.62
N ALA A 48 -5.32 9.33 5.41
CA ALA A 48 -4.10 9.72 6.12
C ALA A 48 -3.65 8.63 7.11
N GLU A 49 -4.58 8.04 7.87
CA GLU A 49 -4.31 6.92 8.78
C GLU A 49 -3.79 5.68 8.03
N TYR A 50 -4.30 5.39 6.83
CA TYR A 50 -3.77 4.31 5.99
C TYR A 50 -2.35 4.60 5.50
N GLY A 51 -2.05 5.84 5.12
CA GLY A 51 -0.70 6.26 4.77
C GLY A 51 0.29 6.03 5.92
N ILE A 52 -0.07 6.45 7.14
CA ILE A 52 0.74 6.24 8.35
C ILE A 52 0.96 4.75 8.62
N ALA A 53 -0.08 3.91 8.46
CA ALA A 53 0.06 2.47 8.64
C ALA A 53 1.04 1.84 7.63
N CYS A 54 1.12 2.36 6.40
CA CYS A 54 2.13 1.94 5.42
C CYS A 54 3.55 2.32 5.85
N GLU A 55 3.74 3.54 6.37
CA GLU A 55 5.04 4.00 6.87
C GLU A 55 5.54 3.15 8.06
N GLN A 56 4.64 2.81 8.97
CA GLN A 56 4.92 1.92 10.10
C GLN A 56 5.36 0.54 9.60
N ARG A 57 4.69 -0.02 8.59
CA ARG A 57 5.08 -1.32 8.00
C ARG A 57 6.45 -1.29 7.35
N ILE A 58 6.81 -0.21 6.65
CA ILE A 58 8.15 -0.06 6.07
C ILE A 58 9.22 -0.02 7.16
N THR A 59 8.92 0.66 8.27
CA THR A 59 9.80 0.67 9.44
C THR A 59 9.97 -0.74 10.01
N SER A 60 8.87 -1.44 10.28
CA SER A 60 8.93 -2.82 10.78
C SER A 60 9.64 -3.78 9.82
N LEU A 61 9.43 -3.63 8.51
CA LEU A 61 10.09 -4.42 7.49
C LEU A 61 11.60 -4.17 7.47
N ARG A 62 12.02 -2.92 7.63
CA ARG A 62 13.43 -2.56 7.72
C ARG A 62 14.06 -3.17 8.97
N ASP A 63 13.40 -3.06 10.12
CA ASP A 63 13.92 -3.61 11.38
C ASP A 63 14.07 -5.15 11.27
N ALA A 64 13.11 -5.83 10.63
CA ALA A 64 13.21 -7.25 10.32
C ALA A 64 14.37 -7.54 9.33
N ALA A 65 14.52 -6.75 8.28
CA ALA A 65 15.60 -6.90 7.31
C ALA A 65 16.99 -6.63 7.91
N GLU A 66 17.12 -5.67 8.83
CA GLU A 66 18.35 -5.37 9.55
C GLU A 66 18.83 -6.56 10.38
N SER A 67 17.91 -7.29 11.02
CA SER A 67 18.25 -8.53 11.76
C SER A 67 18.88 -9.61 10.87
N LEU A 68 18.68 -9.52 9.55
CA LEU A 68 19.22 -10.43 8.53
C LEU A 68 20.42 -9.83 7.78
N GLY A 69 20.89 -8.64 8.15
CA GLY A 69 21.92 -7.90 7.41
C GLY A 69 21.45 -7.38 6.05
N LEU A 70 20.14 -7.35 5.80
CA LEU A 70 19.50 -6.93 4.54
C LEU A 70 18.83 -5.56 4.63
N GLY A 71 19.12 -4.77 5.67
CA GLY A 71 18.48 -3.46 5.88
C GLY A 71 18.60 -2.51 4.67
N ALA A 72 19.66 -2.62 3.88
CA ALA A 72 19.85 -1.83 2.66
C ALA A 72 18.82 -2.11 1.55
N CYS A 73 18.14 -3.26 1.58
CA CYS A 73 17.09 -3.62 0.62
C CYS A 73 15.75 -2.93 0.92
N VAL A 74 15.59 -2.37 2.12
CA VAL A 74 14.39 -1.62 2.52
C VAL A 74 14.75 -0.14 2.55
N GLY A 75 14.21 0.62 1.62
CA GLY A 75 14.50 2.04 1.50
C GLY A 75 14.11 2.81 2.75
N VAL A 76 14.96 3.72 3.19
CA VAL A 76 14.55 4.75 4.16
C VAL A 76 13.56 5.65 3.44
N LEU A 77 12.33 5.68 3.95
CA LEU A 77 11.29 6.50 3.37
C LEU A 77 11.55 7.97 3.69
N ASP A 78 12.29 8.65 2.83
CA ASP A 78 12.41 10.10 2.89
C ASP A 78 11.15 10.72 2.26
N VAL A 79 10.14 10.88 3.11
CA VAL A 79 8.88 11.57 2.83
C VAL A 79 9.08 12.89 2.09
N ARG A 80 10.16 13.62 2.37
CA ARG A 80 10.43 14.94 1.76
C ARG A 80 10.96 14.83 0.33
N ARG A 81 11.55 13.68 -0.02
CA ARG A 81 12.05 13.38 -1.38
C ARG A 81 11.02 12.65 -2.26
N LEU A 82 9.97 12.12 -1.66
CA LEU A 82 8.81 11.59 -2.36
C LEU A 82 8.01 12.76 -2.95
N GLN A 83 8.61 13.45 -3.93
CA GLN A 83 7.88 14.37 -4.78
C GLN A 83 6.88 13.53 -5.57
N GLU A 84 5.60 13.91 -5.48
CA GLU A 84 4.59 13.38 -6.39
C GLU A 84 5.08 13.53 -7.83
N PRO A 85 4.79 12.57 -8.73
CA PRO A 85 4.99 12.84 -10.14
C PRO A 85 4.22 14.12 -10.49
N ALA A 86 4.96 15.11 -11.01
CA ALA A 86 4.38 16.26 -11.67
C ALA A 86 3.36 15.77 -12.71
N GLN A 87 2.31 16.57 -12.92
CA GLN A 87 1.34 16.48 -14.04
C GLN A 87 -0.08 15.94 -13.73
N GLU A 88 -0.69 16.31 -12.60
CA GLU A 88 -2.13 16.56 -12.63
C GLU A 88 -2.37 18.07 -12.81
N PRO A 89 -3.23 18.49 -13.76
CA PRO A 89 -3.65 19.88 -13.85
C PRO A 89 -4.21 20.31 -12.48
N GLN A 90 -3.61 21.35 -11.89
CA GLN A 90 -3.98 21.86 -10.55
C GLN A 90 -5.48 22.14 -10.41
N ASP A 91 -6.17 22.44 -11.52
CA ASP A 91 -7.59 22.77 -11.56
C ASP A 91 -8.55 21.64 -11.10
N ARG A 92 -8.08 20.40 -10.94
CA ARG A 92 -8.93 19.25 -10.52
C ARG A 92 -8.33 18.37 -9.43
N PHE A 93 -7.38 18.91 -8.67
CA PHE A 93 -6.73 18.15 -7.60
C PHE A 93 -7.76 17.76 -6.51
N PHE A 94 -8.51 18.74 -6.02
CA PHE A 94 -9.53 18.52 -5.00
C PHE A 94 -10.79 17.89 -5.58
N ILE A 95 -11.35 16.93 -4.84
CA ILE A 95 -12.58 16.26 -5.22
C ILE A 95 -13.76 17.02 -4.62
N ILE A 96 -14.74 17.33 -5.48
CA ILE A 96 -15.99 18.00 -5.12
C ILE A 96 -17.22 17.22 -5.62
N ASP A 97 -17.00 16.15 -6.39
CA ASP A 97 -18.02 15.32 -7.02
C ASP A 97 -17.91 13.89 -6.47
N GLU A 98 -19.03 13.35 -6.01
CA GLU A 98 -19.15 12.00 -5.46
C GLU A 98 -18.77 10.91 -6.46
N ALA A 99 -19.06 11.09 -7.76
CA ALA A 99 -18.67 10.12 -8.79
C ALA A 99 -17.14 9.96 -8.89
N ILE A 100 -16.39 11.04 -8.62
CA ILE A 100 -14.94 11.01 -8.57
C ILE A 100 -14.46 10.34 -7.28
N VAL A 101 -15.16 10.53 -6.16
CA VAL A 101 -14.85 9.83 -4.89
C VAL A 101 -14.96 8.32 -5.08
N ASP A 102 -16.07 7.85 -5.64
CA ASP A 102 -16.28 6.43 -5.91
C ASP A 102 -15.21 5.88 -6.84
N GLN A 103 -14.87 6.61 -7.91
CA GLN A 103 -13.82 6.18 -8.83
C GLN A 103 -12.47 6.02 -8.12
N GLU A 104 -12.08 6.97 -7.27
CA GLU A 104 -10.81 6.92 -6.54
C GLU A 104 -10.78 5.82 -5.48
N LEU A 105 -11.89 5.60 -4.76
CA LEU A 105 -12.00 4.51 -3.79
C LEU A 105 -11.97 3.14 -4.48
N GLN A 106 -12.65 2.98 -5.62
CA GLN A 106 -12.61 1.74 -6.40
C GLN A 106 -11.21 1.46 -6.96
N ARG A 107 -10.49 2.48 -7.44
CA ARG A 107 -9.09 2.33 -7.86
C ARG A 107 -8.20 1.91 -6.68
N ALA A 108 -8.34 2.55 -5.52
CA ALA A 108 -7.59 2.18 -4.34
C ALA A 108 -7.87 0.74 -3.91
N LEU A 109 -9.14 0.32 -3.94
CA LEU A 109 -9.56 -1.04 -3.62
C LEU A 109 -8.99 -2.07 -4.60
N ALA A 110 -9.03 -1.79 -5.90
CA ALA A 110 -8.43 -2.65 -6.92
C ALA A 110 -6.93 -2.86 -6.67
N THR A 111 -6.18 -1.77 -6.40
CA THR A 111 -4.76 -1.88 -6.05
C THR A 111 -4.53 -2.63 -4.73
N ALA A 112 -5.41 -2.47 -3.74
CA ALA A 112 -5.31 -3.23 -2.49
C ALA A 112 -5.49 -4.75 -2.73
N PHE A 113 -6.43 -5.15 -3.60
CA PHE A 113 -6.59 -6.55 -4.00
C PHE A 113 -5.35 -7.10 -4.72
N GLU A 114 -4.82 -6.35 -5.67
CA GLU A 114 -3.61 -6.72 -6.41
C GLU A 114 -2.42 -6.92 -5.47
N THR A 115 -2.17 -5.94 -4.59
CA THR A 115 -1.05 -5.99 -3.65
C THR A 115 -1.21 -7.06 -2.57
N HIS A 116 -2.45 -7.36 -2.14
CA HIS A 116 -2.74 -8.51 -1.28
C HIS A 116 -2.45 -9.84 -2.00
N SER A 117 -2.84 -9.96 -3.27
CA SER A 117 -2.53 -11.15 -4.07
C SER A 117 -1.02 -11.36 -4.20
N VAL A 118 -0.27 -10.30 -4.50
CA VAL A 118 1.20 -10.33 -4.53
C VAL A 118 1.78 -10.72 -3.18
N ALA A 119 1.29 -10.16 -2.07
CA ALA A 119 1.76 -10.52 -0.73
C ALA A 119 1.59 -12.02 -0.43
N ARG A 120 0.44 -12.61 -0.82
CA ARG A 120 0.20 -14.05 -0.66
C ARG A 120 1.14 -14.89 -1.53
N GLN A 121 1.42 -14.45 -2.75
CA GLN A 121 2.39 -15.12 -3.62
C GLN A 121 3.81 -15.06 -3.04
N LEU A 122 4.21 -13.92 -2.45
CA LEU A 122 5.51 -13.77 -1.81
C LEU A 122 5.68 -14.71 -0.61
N LEU A 123 4.66 -14.82 0.24
CA LEU A 123 4.63 -15.77 1.34
C LEU A 123 4.72 -17.23 0.82
N GLY A 124 3.91 -17.58 -0.19
CA GLY A 124 3.90 -18.93 -0.76
C GLY A 124 5.20 -19.33 -1.47
N ALA A 125 5.96 -18.35 -1.97
CA ALA A 125 7.25 -18.55 -2.61
C ALA A 125 8.45 -18.34 -1.65
N ASN A 126 8.20 -18.09 -0.37
CA ASN A 126 9.23 -17.84 0.62
C ASN A 126 10.10 -19.08 0.85
N GLY A 127 11.40 -18.96 0.59
CA GLY A 127 12.39 -19.98 0.92
C GLY A 127 13.20 -19.69 2.19
N THR A 128 12.93 -18.56 2.86
CA THR A 128 13.74 -18.05 3.99
C THR A 128 12.94 -18.06 5.28
N PRO A 129 13.20 -19.00 6.21
CA PRO A 129 12.41 -19.17 7.43
C PRO A 129 12.29 -17.89 8.27
N GLU A 130 13.33 -17.07 8.29
CA GLU A 130 13.38 -15.82 9.05
C GLU A 130 12.41 -14.76 8.51
N LEU A 131 12.04 -14.85 7.23
CA LEU A 131 11.05 -13.98 6.60
C LEU A 131 9.62 -14.49 6.71
N GLU A 132 9.41 -15.74 7.15
CA GLU A 132 8.08 -16.35 7.17
C GLU A 132 7.08 -15.54 7.99
N ARG A 133 7.49 -15.18 9.22
CA ARG A 133 6.64 -14.39 10.12
C ARG A 133 6.41 -12.96 9.59
N PRO A 134 7.44 -12.17 9.23
CA PRO A 134 7.24 -10.86 8.60
C PRO A 134 6.32 -10.89 7.38
N LEU A 135 6.46 -11.89 6.50
CA LEU A 135 5.62 -12.03 5.30
C LEU A 135 4.18 -12.41 5.65
N TRP A 136 3.99 -13.28 6.64
CA TRP A 136 2.65 -13.62 7.13
C TRP A 136 1.95 -12.39 7.74
N GLU A 137 2.64 -11.62 8.58
CA GLU A 137 2.11 -10.38 9.16
C GLU A 137 1.77 -9.37 8.05
N TYR A 138 2.63 -9.23 7.03
CA TYR A 138 2.39 -8.40 5.86
C TYR A 138 1.11 -8.80 5.09
N VAL A 139 0.88 -10.10 4.88
CA VAL A 139 -0.36 -10.60 4.25
C VAL A 139 -1.59 -10.21 5.06
N GLN A 140 -1.55 -10.36 6.39
CA GLN A 140 -2.68 -9.97 7.26
C GLN A 140 -2.96 -8.47 7.16
N HIS A 141 -1.92 -7.64 7.12
CA HIS A 141 -2.09 -6.20 6.94
C HIS A 141 -2.73 -5.84 5.59
N LYS A 142 -2.32 -6.51 4.50
CA LYS A 142 -2.94 -6.28 3.18
C LYS A 142 -4.40 -6.74 3.12
N GLN A 143 -4.74 -7.84 3.80
CA GLN A 143 -6.13 -8.24 3.94
C GLN A 143 -6.95 -7.21 4.73
N PHE A 144 -6.39 -6.64 5.79
CA PHE A 144 -7.04 -5.56 6.55
C PHE A 144 -7.27 -4.32 5.66
N GLU A 145 -6.28 -3.92 4.86
CA GLU A 145 -6.37 -2.80 3.92
C GLU A 145 -7.52 -2.99 2.90
N VAL A 146 -7.61 -4.19 2.29
CA VAL A 146 -8.71 -4.57 1.40
C VAL A 146 -10.06 -4.43 2.10
N ASN A 147 -10.19 -5.00 3.30
CA ASN A 147 -11.44 -4.94 4.06
C ASN A 147 -11.81 -3.50 4.35
N ALA A 148 -10.87 -2.69 4.82
CA ALA A 148 -11.11 -1.30 5.20
C ALA A 148 -11.60 -0.47 4.00
N LEU A 149 -10.95 -0.58 2.84
CA LEU A 149 -11.37 0.09 1.61
C LEU A 149 -12.71 -0.39 1.08
N MET A 150 -13.00 -1.68 1.19
CA MET A 150 -14.31 -2.23 0.83
C MET A 150 -15.42 -1.62 1.69
N HIS A 151 -15.20 -1.46 3.00
CA HIS A 151 -16.15 -0.76 3.88
C HIS A 151 -16.34 0.71 3.49
N CYS A 152 -15.27 1.41 3.07
CA CYS A 152 -15.37 2.77 2.55
C CYS A 152 -16.27 2.83 1.31
N CYS A 153 -16.04 1.94 0.33
CA CYS A 153 -16.85 1.86 -0.89
C CYS A 153 -18.33 1.58 -0.58
N THR A 154 -18.60 0.59 0.29
CA THR A 154 -19.99 0.22 0.64
C THR A 154 -20.73 1.35 1.38
N ARG A 155 -20.04 2.12 2.23
CA ARG A 155 -20.67 3.24 2.94
C ARG A 155 -20.96 4.43 2.04
N GLN A 156 -20.15 4.70 1.01
CA GLN A 156 -20.46 5.74 0.03
C GLN A 156 -21.76 5.39 -0.72
N LEU A 157 -21.91 4.14 -1.15
CA LEU A 157 -23.13 3.66 -1.82
C LEU A 157 -24.42 3.73 -0.97
N GLN A 158 -24.31 3.91 0.36
CA GLN A 158 -25.47 4.05 1.26
C GLN A 158 -25.90 5.51 1.49
N HIS A 159 -25.09 6.47 1.05
CA HIS A 159 -25.35 7.91 1.20
C HIS A 159 -25.60 8.63 -0.13
N ALA A 160 -25.49 7.93 -1.26
CA ALA A 160 -25.93 8.33 -2.60
C ALA A 160 -27.43 8.05 -2.83
#